data_AF-A0AAP6HEE4-F1
#
_entry.id   AF-A0AAP6HEE4-F1
#
_cell.length_a   1.000
_cell.length_b   1.000
_cell.length_c   1.000
_cell.angle_alpha   90.00
_cell.angle_beta   90.00
_cell.angle_gamma   90.00
#
_symmetry.space_group_name_H-M   'P 1'
#
loop_
_entity.id
_entity.type
_entity.pdbx_description
1 polymer ?
#
loop_
_entity_poly.entity_id
_entity_poly.type
_entity_poly.pdbx_seq_one_letter_code
_entity_poly.pdbx_strand_id
1 'polypeptide(L)'
;MNKILNILAFDTLYGGLNWGDRLILHGYLSGRGQDFPPTERILKVGACIHRNKWQAPAMKYMKDDVVLYVEDAETQQYLRIDEYVRKYPTH
;
A
#
# COMPACT_ATOMS: atom_id res chain seq x y z
N MET A 1 -7.18 5.39 -8.88
CA MET A 1 -7.10 4.87 -7.50
C MET A 1 -6.82 6.01 -6.53
N ASN A 2 -7.36 5.97 -5.31
CA ASN A 2 -7.12 6.99 -4.28
C ASN A 2 -5.63 6.95 -3.86
N LYS A 3 -4.95 8.11 -3.84
CA LYS A 3 -3.52 8.23 -3.49
C LYS A 3 -3.20 7.60 -2.12
N ILE A 4 -4.11 7.70 -1.15
CA ILE A 4 -3.93 7.14 0.18
C ILE A 4 -3.99 5.60 0.14
N LEU A 5 -4.92 5.04 -0.63
CA LEU A 5 -5.01 3.59 -0.82
C LEU A 5 -3.77 3.02 -1.53
N ASN A 6 -3.17 3.77 -2.48
CA ASN A 6 -1.88 3.38 -3.06
C ASN A 6 -0.76 3.33 -2.01
N ILE A 7 -0.68 4.32 -1.13
CA ILE A 7 0.35 4.36 -0.09
C ILE A 7 0.16 3.19 0.89
N LEU A 8 -1.07 2.90 1.31
CA LEU A 8 -1.37 1.78 2.19
C LEU A 8 -1.07 0.43 1.52
N ALA A 9 -1.43 0.26 0.25
CA ALA A 9 -1.12 -0.97 -0.48
C ALA A 9 0.40 -1.18 -0.65
N PHE A 10 1.15 -0.11 -0.91
CA PHE A 10 2.61 -0.17 -0.97
C PHE A 10 3.21 -0.60 0.37
N ASP A 11 2.75 -0.01 1.47
CA ASP A 11 3.19 -0.38 2.82
C ASP A 11 2.83 -1.83 3.18
N THR A 12 1.68 -2.33 2.74
CA THR A 12 1.31 -3.74 2.95
C THR A 12 2.29 -4.70 2.27
N LEU A 13 2.80 -4.35 1.08
CA LEU A 13 3.70 -5.21 0.31
C LEU A 13 5.16 -5.09 0.74
N TYR A 14 5.62 -3.87 1.00
CA TYR A 14 7.05 -3.57 1.15
C TYR A 14 7.40 -2.96 2.51
N GLY A 15 6.39 -2.69 3.34
CA GLY A 15 6.54 -1.94 4.57
C GLY A 15 6.93 -0.49 4.32
N GLY A 16 7.48 0.14 5.36
CA GLY A 16 7.98 1.51 5.29
C GLY A 16 7.06 2.54 5.93
N LEU A 17 5.96 2.15 6.56
CA LEU A 17 5.18 2.98 7.48
C LEU A 17 5.13 2.34 8.87
N ASN A 18 5.01 3.17 9.91
CA ASN A 18 4.72 2.69 11.26
C ASN A 18 3.22 2.75 11.56
N TRP A 19 2.82 2.24 12.74
CA TRP A 19 1.42 2.23 13.15
C TRP A 19 0.78 3.64 13.17
N GLY A 20 1.51 4.66 13.62
CA GLY A 20 1.03 6.05 13.64
C GLY A 20 0.80 6.62 12.24
N ASP A 21 1.70 6.34 11.30
CA ASP A 21 1.54 6.73 9.90
C ASP A 21 0.29 6.09 9.28
N ARG A 22 0.06 4.80 9.54
CA ARG A 22 -1.14 4.07 9.10
C ARG A 22 -2.40 4.72 9.66
N LEU A 23 -2.39 5.06 10.96
CA LEU A 23 -3.53 5.69 11.61
C LEU A 23 -3.89 7.05 10.96
N ILE A 24 -2.89 7.87 10.64
CA ILE A 24 -3.09 9.15 9.94
C ILE A 24 -3.73 8.92 8.55
N LEU A 25 -3.22 7.96 7.78
CA LEU A 25 -3.75 7.63 6.45
C LEU A 25 -5.19 7.11 6.51
N HIS A 26 -5.51 6.21 7.45
CA HIS A 26 -6.89 5.78 7.68
C HIS A 26 -7.78 6.93 8.17
N GLY A 27 -7.23 7.86 8.95
CA GLY A 27 -7.88 9.12 9.31
C GLY A 27 -8.27 9.91 8.06
N TYR A 28 -7.38 10.08 7.10
CA TYR A 28 -7.70 10.78 5.84
C TYR A 28 -8.80 10.07 5.04
N LEU A 29 -8.79 8.73 4.99
CA LEU A 29 -9.86 7.97 4.31
C LEU A 29 -11.23 8.16 4.97
N SER A 30 -11.28 8.29 6.28
CA SER A 30 -12.52 8.51 7.05
C SER A 30 -12.92 9.98 7.16
N GLY A 31 -12.17 10.90 6.55
CA GLY A 31 -12.40 12.34 6.63
C GLY A 31 -11.98 12.99 7.95
N ARG A 32 -11.43 12.23 8.90
CA ARG A 32 -11.01 12.68 10.25
C ARG A 32 -9.52 12.98 10.36
N GLY A 33 -8.75 12.75 9.30
CA GLY A 33 -7.29 12.90 9.33
C GLY A 33 -6.79 14.32 9.18
N GLN A 34 -7.66 15.29 8.85
CA GLN A 34 -7.25 16.67 8.53
C GLN A 34 -6.49 17.38 9.66
N ASP A 35 -6.71 16.93 10.91
CA ASP A 35 -6.05 17.47 12.10
C ASP A 35 -4.60 17.00 12.25
N PHE A 36 -4.18 15.99 11.49
CA PHE A 36 -2.84 15.43 11.54
C PHE A 36 -2.12 15.69 10.22
N PRO A 37 -1.03 16.47 10.19
CA PRO A 37 -0.24 16.63 8.98
C PRO A 37 0.46 15.30 8.61
N PRO A 38 0.71 15.05 7.31
CA PRO A 38 1.40 13.85 6.88
C PRO A 38 2.84 13.87 7.40
N THR A 39 3.31 12.73 7.91
CA THR A 39 4.69 12.59 8.37
C THR A 39 5.67 12.57 7.20
N GLU A 40 6.96 12.85 7.47
CA GLU A 40 8.02 12.73 6.45
C GLU A 40 8.06 11.34 5.82
N ARG A 41 7.72 10.28 6.58
CA ARG A 41 7.70 8.90 6.08
C ARG A 41 6.58 8.69 5.06
N ILE A 42 5.38 9.17 5.34
CA ILE A 42 4.26 9.18 4.38
C ILE A 42 4.65 9.93 3.10
N LEU A 43 5.29 11.10 3.25
CA LEU A 43 5.73 11.90 2.10
C LEU A 43 6.79 11.18 1.26
N LYS A 44 7.77 10.52 1.90
CA LYS A 44 8.81 9.72 1.21
C LYS A 44 8.22 8.54 0.44
N VAL A 45 7.31 7.79 1.06
CA VAL A 45 6.62 6.67 0.39
C VAL A 45 5.78 7.19 -0.78
N GLY A 46 5.01 8.26 -0.58
CA GLY A 46 4.22 8.89 -1.64
C GLY A 46 5.08 9.39 -2.81
N ALA A 47 6.24 9.99 -2.53
CA ALA A 47 7.19 10.43 -3.54
C ALA A 47 7.85 9.25 -4.28
N CYS A 48 8.10 8.13 -3.61
CA CYS A 48 8.58 6.90 -4.23
C CYS A 48 7.57 6.37 -5.26
N ILE A 49 6.32 6.18 -4.82
CA ILE A 49 5.21 5.72 -5.67
C ILE A 49 5.04 6.63 -6.88
N HIS A 50 5.05 7.95 -6.67
CA HIS A 50 4.88 8.91 -7.76
C HIS A 50 6.02 8.85 -8.79
N ARG A 51 7.28 8.84 -8.33
CA ARG A 51 8.46 8.80 -9.21
C ARG A 51 8.51 7.52 -10.05
N ASN A 52 8.19 6.38 -9.44
CA ASN A 52 8.23 5.08 -10.12
C ASN A 52 6.95 4.78 -10.89
N LYS A 53 5.97 5.70 -10.90
CA LYS A 53 4.63 5.50 -11.47
C LYS A 53 3.99 4.20 -10.95
N TRP A 54 4.27 3.85 -9.70
CA TRP A 54 3.80 2.62 -9.10
C TRP A 54 2.27 2.68 -8.96
N GLN A 55 1.61 1.58 -9.33
CA GLN A 55 0.18 1.41 -9.18
C GLN A 55 -0.06 0.19 -8.33
N ALA A 56 -1.01 0.28 -7.38
CA ALA A 56 -1.28 -0.90 -6.58
C ALA A 56 -1.92 -2.00 -7.44
N PRO A 57 -1.47 -3.24 -7.30
CA PRO A 57 -2.12 -4.39 -7.90
C PRO A 57 -3.49 -4.65 -7.27
N ALA A 58 -4.33 -5.45 -7.91
CA ALA A 58 -5.55 -5.93 -7.28
C ALA A 58 -5.20 -6.86 -6.11
N MET A 59 -5.85 -6.67 -4.95
CA MET A 59 -5.57 -7.39 -3.72
C MET A 59 -6.84 -8.09 -3.21
N LYS A 60 -6.71 -9.33 -2.74
CA LYS A 60 -7.79 -10.09 -2.08
C LYS A 60 -7.50 -10.24 -0.60
N TYR A 61 -8.42 -9.74 0.21
CA TYR A 61 -8.41 -9.79 1.66
C TYR A 61 -9.33 -10.92 2.16
N MET A 62 -8.93 -11.60 3.23
CA MET A 62 -9.81 -12.55 3.95
C MET A 62 -10.53 -11.86 5.11
N LYS A 63 -11.43 -12.59 5.78
CA LYS A 63 -12.28 -12.09 6.89
C LYS A 63 -11.54 -11.34 8.01
N ASP A 64 -10.25 -11.56 8.18
CA ASP A 64 -9.42 -10.91 9.21
C ASP A 64 -8.64 -9.69 8.67
N ASP A 65 -9.07 -9.10 7.54
CA ASP A 65 -8.43 -7.96 6.86
C ASP A 65 -6.95 -8.17 6.48
N VAL A 66 -6.52 -9.43 6.42
CA VAL A 66 -5.18 -9.81 5.94
C VAL A 66 -5.21 -10.04 4.44
N VAL A 67 -4.31 -9.37 3.72
CA VAL A 67 -4.04 -9.67 2.30
C VAL A 67 -3.45 -11.06 2.19
N LEU A 68 -4.12 -11.95 1.46
CA LEU A 68 -3.56 -13.24 1.11
C LEU A 68 -3.02 -13.28 -0.31
N TYR A 69 -3.72 -12.64 -1.24
CA TYR A 69 -3.43 -12.77 -2.66
C TYR A 69 -3.35 -11.43 -3.37
N VAL A 70 -2.44 -11.36 -4.33
CA VAL A 70 -2.13 -10.20 -5.15
C VAL A 70 -2.16 -10.63 -6.61
N GLU A 71 -2.85 -9.88 -7.46
CA GLU A 71 -2.89 -10.15 -8.89
C GLU A 71 -1.56 -9.76 -9.55
N ASP A 72 -0.95 -10.73 -10.22
CA ASP A 72 0.23 -10.54 -11.06
C ASP A 72 -0.19 -9.98 -12.42
N ALA A 73 0.29 -8.77 -12.74
CA ALA A 73 -0.06 -8.09 -13.97
C ALA A 73 0.40 -8.85 -15.23
N GLU A 74 1.49 -9.60 -15.16
CA GLU A 74 2.05 -10.33 -16.31
C GLU A 74 1.27 -11.60 -16.64
N THR A 75 0.90 -12.37 -15.62
CA THR A 75 0.29 -13.69 -15.78
C THR A 75 -1.22 -13.68 -15.56
N GLN A 76 -1.76 -12.59 -15.01
CA GLN A 76 -3.16 -12.45 -14.56
C GLN A 76 -3.55 -13.51 -13.50
N GLN A 77 -2.56 -14.05 -12.79
CA GLN A 77 -2.77 -15.01 -11.71
C GLN A 77 -2.76 -14.32 -10.34
N TYR A 78 -3.43 -14.92 -9.37
CA TYR A 78 -3.38 -14.50 -7.98
C TYR A 78 -2.24 -15.22 -7.27
N LEU A 79 -1.20 -14.48 -6.88
CA LEU A 79 -0.05 -14.99 -6.13
C LEU A 79 -0.24 -14.72 -4.65
N ARG A 80 0.33 -15.56 -3.77
CA ARG A 80 0.43 -15.21 -2.36
C ARG A 80 1.32 -13.98 -2.19
N ILE A 81 1.10 -13.21 -1.13
CA ILE A 81 1.85 -11.96 -0.91
C ILE A 81 3.37 -12.19 -0.88
N ASP A 82 3.85 -13.27 -0.26
CA ASP A 82 5.27 -13.61 -0.18
C ASP A 82 5.85 -14.03 -1.54
N GLU A 83 5.06 -14.71 -2.36
CA GLU A 83 5.42 -15.06 -3.74
C GLU A 83 5.48 -13.81 -4.62
N TYR A 84 4.50 -12.92 -4.49
CA TYR A 84 4.43 -11.66 -5.22
C TYR A 84 5.62 -10.76 -4.89
N VAL A 85 5.92 -10.55 -3.61
CA VAL A 85 7.06 -9.73 -3.15
C VAL A 85 8.39 -10.36 -3.60
N ARG A 86 8.50 -11.70 -3.64
CA ARG A 86 9.71 -12.36 -4.16
C ARG A 86 9.88 -12.13 -5.67
N LYS A 87 8.78 -12.12 -6.44
CA LYS A 87 8.79 -11.82 -7.87
C LYS A 87 9.12 -10.34 -8.14
N TYR A 88 8.66 -9.44 -7.26
CA TYR A 88 8.77 -7.99 -7.39
C TYR A 88 9.40 -7.35 -6.14
N PRO A 89 10.70 -7.58 -5.86
CA PRO A 89 11.29 -7.23 -4.56
C PRO A 89 11.38 -5.73 -4.26
N THR A 90 11.37 -4.87 -5.29
CA THR A 90 11.27 -3.40 -5.17
C THR A 90 11.17 -2.81 -6.58
N HIS A 91 9.96 -2.56 -7.08
CA HIS A 91 9.71 -1.67 -8.24
C HIS A 91 9.32 -0.27 -7.75
#